data_AF-A0A7C6JER3-F1
#
_entry.id   AF-A0A7C6JER3-F1
#
_cell.length_a   1.000
_cell.length_b   1.000
_cell.length_c   1.000
_cell.angle_alpha   90.00
_cell.angle_beta   90.00
_cell.angle_gamma   90.00
#
_symmetry.space_group_name_H-M   'P 1'
#
loop_
_entity.id
_entity.type
_entity.pdbx_description
1 polymer ?
#
loop_
_entity_poly.entity_id
_entity_poly.type
_entity_poly.pdbx_seq_one_letter_code
_entity_poly.pdbx_strand_id
1 'polypeptide(L)'
;NTRGWDKRSISEPQSETVVRGPRDSFTENFRTNTALIRRRIKHPALRIKGISIGKYSRTNIAICYIEGLTNKYIVEEIKERISNIDIDNIQSSGTIEQLIEDNHFTPFPQLLSTERPDRVAAFLLEGRVAIIVDGTPFALIAPITISIFLQSAEDYYDRFIIGSFLRVIRLLAIIIAMTLPALYISVISFHPEMIPTQLALAFAGGRAVVPFPAYTEAFIMTILMELLREASIRLPDPVGSTIGIVGALIVGEAAVSASIVSPFMVIVVATDTIASFAIPNYSTAIAFRLVKYPLMILATIFGLYGLVLGLIILSIHLAGLKSFGIPYLTPMAPSRLGDLQDTVLRPPIWSLRKRPEHLRTKNEKRFSSTGDDDGYERTR
;
A
#
# COMPACT_ATOMS: atom_id res chain seq x y z
N ASN A 1 -17.08 37.89 -4.44
CA ASN A 1 -16.23 37.12 -5.37
C ASN A 1 -16.42 35.61 -5.19
N THR A 2 -17.52 35.06 -5.69
CA THR A 2 -17.73 33.62 -5.84
C THR A 2 -17.32 33.21 -7.26
N ARG A 3 -16.01 33.09 -7.50
CA ARG A 3 -15.51 32.34 -8.65
C ARG A 3 -15.83 30.86 -8.40
N GLY A 4 -16.97 30.39 -8.89
CA GLY A 4 -17.30 28.97 -8.93
C GLY A 4 -16.84 28.42 -10.26
N TRP A 5 -15.66 27.80 -10.31
CA TRP A 5 -15.32 26.93 -11.44
C TRP A 5 -16.16 25.66 -11.34
N ASP A 6 -16.59 25.14 -12.49
CA ASP A 6 -17.24 23.83 -12.54
C ASP A 6 -16.32 22.79 -11.90
N LYS A 7 -16.87 22.06 -10.94
CA LYS A 7 -16.13 21.10 -10.13
C LYS A 7 -16.82 19.75 -10.21
N ARG A 8 -16.02 18.69 -10.27
CA ARG A 8 -16.49 17.31 -10.15
C ARG A 8 -17.29 17.15 -8.86
N SER A 9 -18.42 16.45 -8.95
CA SER A 9 -19.19 16.05 -7.78
C SER A 9 -18.42 15.03 -6.95
N ILE A 10 -18.70 14.99 -5.64
CA ILE A 10 -18.16 13.95 -4.76
C ILE A 10 -18.81 12.62 -5.18
N SER A 11 -17.99 11.67 -5.61
CA SER A 11 -18.40 10.36 -6.10
C SER A 11 -17.79 9.25 -5.24
N GLU A 12 -18.07 8.00 -5.60
CA GLU A 12 -17.44 6.84 -4.99
C GLU A 12 -15.94 6.75 -5.34
N PRO A 13 -15.08 6.29 -4.40
CA PRO A 13 -13.67 6.03 -4.64
C PRO A 13 -13.50 4.95 -5.72
N GLN A 14 -12.65 5.19 -6.73
CA GLN A 14 -12.41 4.23 -7.82
C GLN A 14 -11.26 3.27 -7.52
N SER A 15 -10.26 3.72 -6.74
CA SER A 15 -9.05 2.97 -6.41
C SER A 15 -9.15 2.19 -5.09
N GLU A 16 -9.97 2.68 -4.14
CA GLU A 16 -10.18 2.16 -2.79
C GLU A 16 -11.67 1.86 -2.58
N THR A 17 -12.20 0.94 -3.39
CA THR A 17 -13.60 0.50 -3.27
C THR A 17 -13.83 -0.24 -1.97
N VAL A 18 -15.00 0.00 -1.35
CA VAL A 18 -15.38 -0.65 -0.10
C VAL A 18 -16.82 -1.11 -0.08
N VAL A 19 -17.03 -2.30 0.48
CA VAL A 19 -18.35 -2.89 0.71
C VAL A 19 -19.05 -2.15 1.83
N ARG A 20 -18.31 -1.77 2.88
CA ARG A 20 -18.85 -1.09 4.06
C ARG A 20 -18.00 0.13 4.42
N GLY A 21 -18.67 1.26 4.67
CA GLY A 21 -18.03 2.50 5.11
C GLY A 21 -18.49 3.72 4.31
N PRO A 22 -17.93 4.90 4.60
CA PRO A 22 -18.16 6.09 3.79
C PRO A 22 -17.67 5.90 2.34
N ARG A 23 -18.45 6.41 1.39
CA ARG A 23 -18.17 6.33 -0.04
C ARG A 23 -17.81 7.67 -0.67
N ASP A 24 -17.64 8.74 0.11
CA ASP A 24 -17.16 10.00 -0.41
C ASP A 24 -15.67 9.93 -0.74
N SER A 25 -15.28 10.32 -1.96
CA SER A 25 -13.90 10.51 -2.37
C SER A 25 -13.49 11.98 -2.38
N PHE A 26 -12.18 12.24 -2.36
CA PHE A 26 -11.63 13.53 -2.74
C PHE A 26 -11.89 13.83 -4.22
N THR A 27 -11.84 15.12 -4.55
CA THR A 27 -11.95 15.63 -5.92
C THR A 27 -10.72 16.47 -6.26
N GLU A 28 -10.62 17.00 -7.47
CA GLU A 28 -9.49 17.84 -7.90
C GLU A 28 -9.53 19.23 -7.23
N ASN A 29 -10.62 19.58 -6.52
CA ASN A 29 -10.82 20.90 -5.95
C ASN A 29 -10.31 21.01 -4.50
N PHE A 30 -9.26 21.81 -4.29
CA PHE A 30 -8.64 22.03 -2.99
C PHE A 30 -9.58 22.40 -1.85
N ARG A 31 -10.52 23.34 -2.09
CA ARG A 31 -11.48 23.80 -1.07
C ARG A 31 -12.48 22.71 -0.69
N THR A 32 -12.90 21.90 -1.66
CA THR A 32 -13.80 20.78 -1.42
C THR A 32 -13.09 19.72 -0.58
N ASN A 33 -11.83 19.39 -0.89
CA ASN A 33 -11.03 18.43 -0.13
C ASN A 33 -10.77 18.86 1.32
N THR A 34 -10.34 20.11 1.52
CA THR A 34 -10.15 20.65 2.88
C THR A 34 -11.45 20.70 3.68
N ALA A 35 -12.58 20.99 3.03
CA ALA A 35 -13.90 20.94 3.66
C ALA A 35 -14.34 19.52 4.05
N LEU A 36 -14.03 18.50 3.24
CA LEU A 36 -14.31 17.09 3.56
C LEU A 36 -13.58 16.65 4.84
N ILE A 37 -12.31 17.04 5.01
CA ILE A 37 -11.56 16.78 6.25
C ILE A 37 -12.18 17.53 7.43
N ARG A 38 -12.48 18.83 7.26
CA ARG A 38 -13.06 19.67 8.33
C ARG A 38 -14.44 19.19 8.78
N ARG A 39 -15.24 18.63 7.86
CA ARG A 39 -16.55 18.04 8.17
C ARG A 39 -16.42 16.85 9.12
N ARG A 40 -15.35 16.07 9.00
CA ARG A 40 -15.07 14.90 9.84
C ARG A 40 -14.38 15.29 11.15
N ILE A 41 -13.43 16.22 11.11
CA ILE A 41 -12.71 16.73 12.28
C ILE A 41 -13.13 18.17 12.55
N LYS A 42 -14.16 18.31 13.41
CA LYS A 42 -14.71 19.60 13.82
C LYS A 42 -13.88 20.30 14.90
N HIS A 43 -12.90 19.62 15.48
CA HIS A 43 -12.10 20.13 16.60
C HIS A 43 -11.30 21.38 16.20
N PRO A 44 -11.26 22.45 17.02
CA PRO A 44 -10.56 23.69 16.69
C PRO A 44 -9.04 23.52 16.53
N ALA A 45 -8.46 22.49 17.15
CA ALA A 45 -7.03 22.19 17.02
C ALA A 45 -6.64 21.57 15.66
N LEU A 46 -7.59 21.21 14.79
CA LEU A 46 -7.25 20.88 13.40
C LEU A 46 -6.71 22.13 12.71
N ARG A 47 -5.45 22.08 12.29
CA ARG A 47 -4.79 23.13 11.52
C ARG A 47 -4.66 22.67 10.08
N ILE A 48 -5.06 23.56 9.16
CA ILE A 48 -4.88 23.42 7.73
C ILE A 48 -4.06 24.62 7.28
N LYS A 49 -2.76 24.43 7.04
CA LYS A 49 -1.85 25.50 6.62
C LYS A 49 -1.66 25.44 5.10
N GLY A 50 -2.13 26.47 4.41
CA GLY A 50 -1.93 26.62 2.97
C GLY A 50 -0.55 27.20 2.65
N ILE A 51 0.12 26.64 1.64
CA ILE A 51 1.38 27.10 1.05
C ILE A 51 1.18 27.08 -0.47
N SER A 52 1.76 28.03 -1.21
CA SER A 52 1.75 28.03 -2.67
C SER A 52 3.16 27.76 -3.18
N ILE A 53 3.29 26.81 -4.12
CA ILE A 53 4.59 26.29 -4.60
C ILE A 53 4.55 26.20 -6.13
N GLY A 54 5.72 26.28 -6.75
CA GLY A 54 5.89 26.19 -8.20
C GLY A 54 6.04 27.56 -8.84
N LYS A 55 7.08 27.74 -9.69
CA LYS A 55 7.43 29.05 -10.28
C LYS A 55 6.31 29.62 -11.13
N TYR A 56 5.73 28.78 -12.00
CA TYR A 56 4.66 29.18 -12.92
C TYR A 56 3.28 28.75 -12.44
N SER A 57 3.17 27.51 -11.93
CA SER A 57 1.88 26.93 -11.53
C SER A 57 1.29 27.56 -10.27
N ARG A 58 2.13 27.99 -9.31
CA ARG A 58 1.72 28.50 -7.99
C ARG A 58 0.64 27.64 -7.33
N THR A 59 0.78 26.31 -7.46
CA THR A 59 -0.16 25.31 -6.97
C THR A 59 -0.31 25.42 -5.45
N ASN A 60 -1.56 25.40 -4.97
CA ASN A 60 -1.85 25.44 -3.54
C ASN A 60 -1.69 24.05 -2.91
N ILE A 61 -1.00 24.01 -1.78
CA ILE A 61 -0.79 22.80 -0.98
C ILE A 61 -1.24 23.07 0.45
N ALA A 62 -1.97 22.14 1.04
CA ALA A 62 -2.43 22.21 2.43
C ALA A 62 -1.74 21.15 3.27
N ILE A 63 -1.03 21.59 4.31
CA ILE A 63 -0.52 20.73 5.37
C ILE A 63 -1.56 20.69 6.48
N CYS A 64 -2.16 19.52 6.68
CA CYS A 64 -3.19 19.24 7.66
C CYS A 64 -2.62 18.45 8.83
N TYR A 65 -2.83 18.92 10.06
CA TYR A 65 -2.41 18.23 11.29
C TYR A 65 -3.27 18.65 12.48
N ILE A 66 -3.25 17.88 13.57
CA ILE A 66 -3.91 18.25 14.82
C ILE A 66 -2.88 18.86 15.77
N GLU A 67 -3.02 20.15 16.06
CA GLU A 67 -2.21 20.86 17.03
C GLU A 67 -2.43 20.30 18.44
N GLY A 68 -1.34 20.14 19.19
CA GLY A 68 -1.40 19.54 20.53
C GLY A 68 -1.44 18.01 20.53
N LEU A 69 -1.63 17.35 19.38
CA LEU A 69 -1.58 15.88 19.25
C LEU A 69 -0.35 15.41 18.45
N THR A 70 -0.23 15.95 17.23
CA THR A 70 0.80 15.58 16.25
C THR A 70 2.19 15.97 16.76
N ASN A 71 3.20 15.13 16.52
CA ASN A 71 4.58 15.47 16.83
C ASN A 71 5.03 16.68 16.00
N LYS A 72 5.48 17.74 16.67
CA LYS A 72 5.88 19.01 16.03
C LYS A 72 7.07 18.82 15.08
N TYR A 73 8.00 17.92 15.40
CA TYR A 73 9.17 17.66 14.57
C TYR A 73 8.77 17.22 13.16
N ILE A 74 7.84 16.26 13.06
CA ILE A 74 7.31 15.74 11.79
C ILE A 74 6.66 16.86 10.97
N VAL A 75 5.87 17.73 11.63
CA VAL A 75 5.17 18.82 10.96
C VAL A 75 6.15 19.83 10.37
N GLU A 76 7.18 20.22 11.13
CA GLU A 76 8.19 21.17 10.64
C GLU A 76 9.08 20.55 9.56
N GLU A 77 9.46 19.27 9.68
CA GLU A 77 10.23 18.57 8.65
C GLU A 77 9.47 18.50 7.31
N ILE A 78 8.18 18.14 7.34
CA ILE A 78 7.34 18.14 6.14
C ILE A 78 7.23 19.55 5.56
N LYS A 79 7.02 20.56 6.41
CA LYS A 79 6.90 21.95 5.98
C LYS A 79 8.18 22.46 5.34
N GLU A 80 9.33 22.14 5.92
CA GLU A 80 10.65 22.52 5.41
C GLU A 80 10.92 21.88 4.04
N ARG A 81 10.71 20.55 3.92
CA ARG A 81 10.87 19.83 2.64
C ARG A 81 9.98 20.41 1.55
N ILE A 82 8.71 20.64 1.87
CA ILE A 82 7.75 21.24 0.96
C ILE A 82 8.20 22.65 0.55
N SER A 83 8.65 23.49 1.48
CA SER A 83 9.11 24.85 1.15
C SER A 83 10.40 24.90 0.32
N ASN A 84 11.21 23.85 0.37
CA ASN A 84 12.45 23.76 -0.40
C ASN A 84 12.24 23.24 -1.83
N ILE A 85 11.01 22.91 -2.23
CA ILE A 85 10.70 22.47 -3.59
C ILE A 85 10.81 23.66 -4.55
N ASP A 86 11.82 23.63 -5.41
CA ASP A 86 12.00 24.59 -6.51
C ASP A 86 11.77 23.92 -7.88
N ILE A 87 10.52 23.94 -8.35
CA ILE A 87 10.13 23.39 -9.66
C ILE A 87 9.22 24.35 -10.41
N ASP A 88 9.21 24.27 -11.74
CA ASP A 88 8.41 25.15 -12.60
C ASP A 88 6.90 24.89 -12.44
N ASN A 89 6.51 23.61 -12.43
CA ASN A 89 5.12 23.17 -12.43
C ASN A 89 4.95 21.93 -11.54
N ILE A 90 3.93 21.95 -10.67
CA ILE A 90 3.49 20.78 -9.91
C ILE A 90 2.26 20.20 -10.63
N GLN A 91 2.44 19.04 -11.25
CA GLN A 91 1.39 18.39 -12.05
C GLN A 91 0.48 17.51 -11.21
N SER A 92 1.02 16.82 -10.19
CA SER A 92 0.23 15.92 -9.35
C SER A 92 0.77 15.80 -7.94
N SER A 93 -0.02 15.20 -7.04
CA SER A 93 0.43 14.77 -5.72
C SER A 93 1.61 13.80 -5.80
N GLY A 94 1.71 12.98 -6.84
CA GLY A 94 2.86 12.09 -7.06
C GLY A 94 4.18 12.84 -7.28
N THR A 95 4.15 14.05 -7.86
CA THR A 95 5.34 14.90 -7.96
C THR A 95 5.80 15.36 -6.57
N ILE A 96 4.85 15.74 -5.71
CA ILE A 96 5.17 16.14 -4.34
C ILE A 96 5.68 14.95 -3.54
N GLU A 97 5.04 13.79 -3.66
CA GLU A 97 5.48 12.53 -3.05
C GLU A 97 6.95 12.27 -3.38
N GLN A 98 7.32 12.21 -4.66
CA GLN A 98 8.71 11.97 -5.07
C GLN A 98 9.71 13.01 -4.56
N LEU A 99 9.32 14.27 -4.40
CA LEU A 99 10.25 15.35 -3.97
C LEU A 99 10.45 15.43 -2.46
N ILE A 100 9.57 14.83 -1.66
CA ILE A 100 9.65 14.89 -0.19
C ILE A 100 10.05 13.56 0.45
N GLU A 101 10.16 12.48 -0.33
CA GLU A 101 10.59 11.17 0.14
C GLU A 101 12.05 11.16 0.65
N ASP A 102 12.34 10.30 1.62
CA ASP A 102 13.72 10.13 2.14
C ASP A 102 14.58 9.38 1.11
N ASN A 103 14.05 8.29 0.57
CA ASN A 103 14.78 7.39 -0.34
C ASN A 103 14.11 7.31 -1.71
N HIS A 104 14.66 7.98 -2.71
CA HIS A 104 14.07 8.04 -4.05
C HIS A 104 14.25 6.74 -4.87
N PHE A 105 15.19 5.88 -4.47
CA PHE A 105 15.55 4.66 -5.21
C PHE A 105 14.86 3.40 -4.71
N THR A 106 14.05 3.48 -3.66
CA THR A 106 13.30 2.31 -3.18
C THR A 106 11.99 2.17 -3.95
N PRO A 107 11.57 0.95 -4.34
CA PRO A 107 10.24 0.74 -4.90
C PRO A 107 9.13 0.86 -3.84
N PHE A 108 9.50 0.84 -2.54
CA PHE A 108 8.54 0.91 -1.45
C PHE A 108 8.10 2.35 -1.18
N PRO A 109 6.79 2.65 -1.26
CA PRO A 109 6.28 4.00 -1.00
C PRO A 109 6.52 4.41 0.44
N GLN A 110 6.96 5.65 0.65
CA GLN A 110 7.19 6.25 1.99
C GLN A 110 6.14 7.28 2.38
N LEU A 111 5.18 7.54 1.49
CA LEU A 111 3.91 8.18 1.79
C LEU A 111 2.75 7.25 1.40
N LEU A 112 1.61 7.45 2.05
CA LEU A 112 0.38 6.77 1.66
C LEU A 112 -0.49 7.74 0.87
N SER A 113 -0.67 7.47 -0.42
CA SER A 113 -1.70 8.12 -1.23
C SER A 113 -3.07 7.50 -0.94
N THR A 114 -4.07 8.34 -0.69
CA THR A 114 -5.46 7.90 -0.51
C THR A 114 -6.45 8.89 -1.11
N GLU A 115 -7.50 8.37 -1.74
CA GLU A 115 -8.62 9.17 -2.24
C GLU A 115 -9.72 9.37 -1.19
N ARG A 116 -9.54 8.81 0.01
CA ARG A 116 -10.58 8.67 1.02
C ARG A 116 -10.45 9.68 2.18
N PRO A 117 -11.40 10.63 2.35
CA PRO A 117 -11.34 11.63 3.40
C PRO A 117 -11.51 11.08 4.82
N ASP A 118 -12.24 9.97 4.98
CA ASP A 118 -12.38 9.25 6.23
C ASP A 118 -11.08 8.58 6.68
N ARG A 119 -10.35 7.98 5.74
CA ARG A 119 -9.03 7.40 5.99
C ARG A 119 -8.04 8.49 6.42
N VAL A 120 -8.04 9.65 5.76
CA VAL A 120 -7.24 10.81 6.18
C VAL A 120 -7.62 11.29 7.59
N ALA A 121 -8.90 11.40 7.89
CA ALA A 121 -9.35 11.84 9.21
C ALA A 121 -8.90 10.88 10.32
N ALA A 122 -8.94 9.57 10.08
CA ALA A 122 -8.44 8.57 11.02
C ALA A 122 -6.95 8.75 11.30
N PHE A 123 -6.12 8.91 10.26
CA PHE A 123 -4.68 9.12 10.42
C PHE A 123 -4.32 10.44 11.10
N LEU A 124 -5.05 11.52 10.84
CA LEU A 124 -4.88 12.79 11.56
C LEU A 124 -5.17 12.62 13.07
N LEU A 125 -6.18 11.82 13.43
CA LEU A 125 -6.53 11.50 14.82
C LEU A 125 -5.55 10.53 15.50
N GLU A 126 -4.74 9.81 14.72
CA GLU A 126 -3.58 9.05 15.22
C GLU A 126 -2.35 9.94 15.45
N GLY A 127 -2.37 11.19 15.00
CA GLY A 127 -1.27 12.13 15.13
C GLY A 127 -0.28 12.11 13.97
N ARG A 128 -0.73 11.71 12.77
CA ARG A 128 0.02 11.87 11.50
C ARG A 128 -0.32 13.21 10.82
N VAL A 129 0.39 13.51 9.76
CA VAL A 129 0.19 14.69 8.91
C VAL A 129 -0.40 14.26 7.57
N ALA A 130 -1.33 15.05 7.04
CA ALA A 130 -1.86 14.87 5.70
C ALA A 130 -1.54 16.08 4.81
N ILE A 131 -1.24 15.83 3.55
CA ILE A 131 -0.88 16.83 2.54
C ILE A 131 -1.93 16.75 1.43
N ILE A 132 -2.59 17.88 1.14
CA ILE A 132 -3.52 18.00 0.02
C ILE A 132 -2.88 18.88 -1.04
N VAL A 133 -2.87 18.41 -2.28
CA VAL A 133 -2.36 19.16 -3.43
C VAL A 133 -3.54 19.55 -4.33
N ASP A 134 -3.63 20.84 -4.66
CA ASP A 134 -4.65 21.35 -5.58
C ASP A 134 -4.52 20.71 -6.96
N GLY A 135 -5.65 20.37 -7.59
CA GLY A 135 -5.69 19.69 -8.88
C GLY A 135 -5.65 18.16 -8.82
N THR A 136 -5.57 17.53 -7.64
CA THR A 136 -5.54 16.06 -7.53
C THR A 136 -6.59 15.49 -6.57
N PRO A 137 -7.21 14.33 -6.89
CA PRO A 137 -8.19 13.67 -6.04
C PRO A 137 -7.56 12.74 -4.99
N PHE A 138 -6.30 12.96 -4.62
CA PHE A 138 -5.57 12.15 -3.63
C PHE A 138 -4.96 13.04 -2.56
N ALA A 139 -4.98 12.57 -1.32
CA ALA A 139 -4.24 13.12 -0.21
C ALA A 139 -3.05 12.22 0.13
N LEU A 140 -1.91 12.81 0.45
CA LEU A 140 -0.72 12.09 0.91
C LEU A 140 -0.69 12.09 2.43
N ILE A 141 -0.37 10.97 3.05
CA ILE A 141 -0.24 10.83 4.50
C ILE A 141 1.21 10.50 4.86
N ALA A 142 1.74 11.19 5.85
CA ALA A 142 3.08 11.01 6.37
C ALA A 142 3.15 11.21 7.90
N PRO A 143 4.09 10.54 8.60
CA PRO A 143 4.89 9.41 8.14
C PRO A 143 4.03 8.16 8.02
N ILE A 144 4.58 7.11 7.42
CA ILE A 144 3.92 5.80 7.31
C ILE A 144 4.90 4.65 7.57
N THR A 145 4.34 3.49 7.88
CA THR A 145 5.07 2.26 8.16
C THR A 145 4.50 1.12 7.31
N ILE A 146 5.26 0.04 7.12
CA ILE A 146 4.82 -1.10 6.31
C ILE A 146 3.52 -1.72 6.83
N SER A 147 3.30 -1.70 8.14
CA SER A 147 2.10 -2.24 8.78
C SER A 147 0.82 -1.54 8.30
N ILE A 148 0.89 -0.26 7.92
CA ILE A 148 -0.25 0.51 7.43
C ILE A 148 -0.71 0.03 6.06
N PHE A 149 0.22 -0.40 5.22
CA PHE A 149 -0.13 -0.94 3.90
C PHE A 149 -0.76 -2.33 3.97
N LEU A 150 -0.54 -3.06 5.08
CA LEU A 150 -1.24 -4.31 5.37
C LEU A 150 -2.70 -4.06 5.81
N GLN A 151 -3.04 -2.84 6.22
CA GLN A 151 -4.34 -2.48 6.77
C GLN A 151 -5.25 -1.75 5.75
N SER A 152 -6.48 -2.23 5.64
CA SER A 152 -7.56 -1.54 4.92
C SER A 152 -8.41 -0.72 5.89
N ALA A 153 -9.07 0.33 5.40
CA ALA A 153 -10.01 1.11 6.21
C ALA A 153 -11.21 0.24 6.62
N GLU A 154 -11.60 -0.71 5.77
CA GLU A 154 -12.67 -1.69 6.03
C GLU A 154 -12.43 -2.55 7.25
N ASP A 155 -11.15 -2.81 7.57
CA ASP A 155 -10.77 -3.62 8.73
C ASP A 155 -11.43 -3.08 9.97
N TYR A 156 -11.60 -1.75 10.06
CA TYR A 156 -12.17 -1.06 11.22
C TYR A 156 -13.70 -0.93 11.18
N TYR A 157 -14.32 -1.08 10.01
CA TYR A 157 -15.78 -0.97 9.85
C TYR A 157 -16.52 -2.27 10.14
N ASP A 158 -15.87 -3.41 9.96
CA ASP A 158 -16.47 -4.71 10.27
C ASP A 158 -16.19 -5.20 11.69
N ARG A 159 -16.73 -6.38 12.01
CA ARG A 159 -16.47 -7.05 13.29
C ARG A 159 -15.00 -7.46 13.36
N PHE A 160 -14.39 -7.34 14.54
CA PHE A 160 -12.96 -7.59 14.73
C PHE A 160 -12.50 -8.99 14.28
N ILE A 161 -13.36 -10.01 14.42
CA ILE A 161 -13.08 -11.39 13.97
C ILE A 161 -12.93 -11.45 12.45
N ILE A 162 -13.89 -10.87 11.72
CA ILE A 162 -13.88 -10.86 10.24
C ILE A 162 -12.70 -10.01 9.74
N GLY A 163 -12.50 -8.82 10.32
CA GLY A 163 -11.38 -7.96 9.96
C GLY A 163 -10.02 -8.63 10.20
N SER A 164 -9.86 -9.37 11.30
CA SER A 164 -8.64 -10.13 11.59
C SER A 164 -8.41 -11.26 10.59
N PHE A 165 -9.47 -12.01 10.24
CA PHE A 165 -9.39 -13.09 9.26
C PHE A 165 -8.97 -12.56 7.88
N LEU A 166 -9.58 -11.47 7.41
CA LEU A 166 -9.21 -10.83 6.14
C LEU A 166 -7.79 -10.27 6.15
N ARG A 167 -7.30 -9.81 7.31
CA ARG A 167 -5.92 -9.33 7.47
C ARG A 167 -4.89 -10.47 7.36
N VAL A 168 -5.19 -11.64 7.92
CA VAL A 168 -4.36 -12.84 7.77
C VAL A 168 -4.31 -13.29 6.31
N ILE A 169 -5.45 -13.30 5.61
CA ILE A 169 -5.49 -13.62 4.17
C ILE A 169 -4.60 -12.65 3.38
N ARG A 170 -4.67 -11.34 3.65
CA ARG A 170 -3.82 -10.35 3.00
C ARG A 170 -2.33 -10.55 3.25
N LEU A 171 -1.97 -10.90 4.49
CA LEU A 171 -0.58 -11.17 4.84
C LEU A 171 -0.04 -12.41 4.09
N LEU A 172 -0.86 -13.47 4.02
CA LEU A 172 -0.53 -14.65 3.22
C LEU A 172 -0.43 -14.31 1.72
N ALA A 173 -1.34 -13.51 1.20
CA ALA A 173 -1.34 -13.07 -0.19
C ALA A 173 -0.07 -12.29 -0.55
N ILE A 174 0.43 -11.41 0.32
CA ILE A 174 1.68 -10.67 0.08
C ILE A 174 2.88 -11.63 0.04
N ILE A 175 2.94 -12.60 0.96
CA ILE A 175 4.00 -13.61 0.96
C ILE A 175 3.96 -14.42 -0.33
N ILE A 176 2.77 -14.87 -0.75
CA ILE A 176 2.57 -15.64 -1.99
C ILE A 176 2.96 -14.81 -3.22
N ALA A 177 2.45 -13.59 -3.37
CA ALA A 177 2.69 -12.73 -4.53
C ALA A 177 4.16 -12.33 -4.71
N MET A 178 4.94 -12.36 -3.62
CA MET A 178 6.36 -12.04 -3.65
C MET A 178 7.23 -13.29 -3.87
N THR A 179 6.90 -14.41 -3.25
CA THR A 179 7.80 -15.58 -3.16
C THR A 179 7.42 -16.76 -4.02
N LEU A 180 6.15 -16.92 -4.40
CA LEU A 180 5.65 -18.16 -5.02
C LEU A 180 6.36 -18.49 -6.34
N PRO A 181 6.58 -17.55 -7.28
CA PRO A 181 7.27 -17.86 -8.53
C PRO A 181 8.77 -18.17 -8.33
N ALA A 182 9.44 -17.48 -7.42
CA ALA A 182 10.83 -17.77 -7.08
C ALA A 182 10.97 -19.12 -6.35
N LEU A 183 9.99 -19.49 -5.53
CA LEU A 183 9.93 -20.78 -4.84
C LEU A 183 9.71 -21.91 -5.85
N TYR A 184 8.81 -21.74 -6.82
CA TYR A 184 8.60 -22.70 -7.91
C TYR A 184 9.91 -23.01 -8.65
N ILE A 185 10.66 -21.98 -9.05
CA ILE A 185 11.97 -22.15 -9.71
C ILE A 185 12.93 -22.91 -8.78
N SER A 186 13.03 -22.48 -7.53
CA SER A 186 13.98 -23.03 -6.55
C SER A 186 13.76 -24.52 -6.29
N VAL A 187 12.51 -24.94 -6.11
CA VAL A 187 12.19 -26.33 -5.76
C VAL A 187 12.32 -27.22 -6.98
N ILE A 188 11.74 -26.83 -8.12
CA ILE A 188 11.68 -27.73 -9.29
C ILE A 188 13.02 -27.85 -10.00
N SER A 189 13.81 -26.76 -10.07
CA SER A 189 15.11 -26.81 -10.76
C SER A 189 16.26 -27.30 -9.89
N PHE A 190 16.22 -27.08 -8.57
CA PHE A 190 17.38 -27.34 -7.71
C PHE A 190 17.12 -28.34 -6.57
N HIS A 191 15.89 -28.46 -6.07
CA HIS A 191 15.56 -29.31 -4.91
C HIS A 191 14.30 -30.16 -5.14
N PRO A 192 14.25 -31.00 -6.20
CA PRO A 192 13.06 -31.81 -6.49
C PRO A 192 12.75 -32.83 -5.37
N GLU A 193 13.75 -33.21 -4.58
CA GLU A 193 13.61 -34.14 -3.45
C GLU A 193 12.74 -33.60 -2.31
N MET A 194 12.51 -32.29 -2.24
CA MET A 194 11.60 -31.70 -1.25
C MET A 194 10.13 -31.99 -1.54
N ILE A 195 9.81 -32.43 -2.75
CA ILE A 195 8.44 -32.73 -3.19
C ILE A 195 8.18 -34.23 -2.97
N PRO A 196 7.03 -34.63 -2.42
CA PRO A 196 6.63 -36.03 -2.37
C PRO A 196 6.74 -36.68 -3.75
N THR A 197 7.31 -37.89 -3.81
CA THR A 197 7.65 -38.56 -5.07
C THR A 197 6.50 -38.63 -6.07
N GLN A 198 5.27 -38.85 -5.61
CA GLN A 198 4.07 -38.85 -6.45
C GLN A 198 3.83 -37.50 -7.13
N LEU A 199 4.00 -36.40 -6.39
CA LEU A 199 3.86 -35.04 -6.93
C LEU A 199 5.03 -34.69 -7.85
N ALA A 200 6.26 -35.08 -7.50
CA ALA A 200 7.43 -34.87 -8.34
C ALA A 200 7.29 -35.57 -9.71
N LEU A 201 6.76 -36.79 -9.72
CA LEU A 201 6.46 -37.53 -10.96
C LEU A 201 5.36 -36.85 -11.78
N ALA A 202 4.32 -36.31 -11.13
CA ALA A 202 3.28 -35.53 -11.81
C ALA A 202 3.85 -34.25 -12.44
N PHE A 203 4.72 -33.52 -11.74
CA PHE A 203 5.42 -32.36 -12.29
C PHE A 203 6.32 -32.73 -13.47
N ALA A 204 7.09 -33.83 -13.35
CA ALA A 204 7.96 -34.31 -14.41
C ALA A 204 7.14 -34.71 -15.65
N GLY A 205 6.02 -35.42 -15.47
CA GLY A 205 5.10 -35.79 -16.54
C GLY A 205 4.48 -34.58 -17.23
N GLY A 206 4.04 -33.58 -16.46
CA GLY A 206 3.48 -32.33 -16.99
C GLY A 206 4.49 -31.44 -17.72
N ARG A 207 5.79 -31.68 -17.53
CA ARG A 207 6.89 -30.95 -18.19
C ARG A 207 7.59 -31.75 -19.28
N ALA A 208 7.25 -33.03 -19.48
CA ALA A 208 7.91 -33.88 -20.47
C ALA A 208 7.85 -33.33 -21.91
N VAL A 209 6.80 -32.56 -22.21
CA VAL A 209 6.55 -31.97 -23.54
C VAL A 209 7.05 -30.51 -23.62
N VAL A 210 7.43 -29.91 -22.50
CA VAL A 210 7.82 -28.49 -22.43
C VAL A 210 9.32 -28.36 -22.75
N PRO A 211 9.71 -27.62 -23.80
CA PRO A 211 11.10 -27.53 -24.24
C PRO A 211 11.95 -26.58 -23.37
N PHE A 212 11.31 -25.77 -22.52
CA PHE A 212 11.97 -24.74 -21.72
C PHE A 212 12.29 -25.17 -20.28
N PRO A 213 13.44 -24.70 -19.73
CA PRO A 213 13.73 -24.80 -18.31
C PRO A 213 12.71 -24.07 -17.43
N ALA A 214 12.63 -24.44 -16.15
CA ALA A 214 11.56 -23.97 -15.25
C ALA A 214 11.62 -22.45 -15.04
N TYR A 215 12.83 -21.90 -14.97
CA TYR A 215 13.05 -20.47 -14.82
C TYR A 215 12.61 -19.69 -16.07
N THR A 216 12.92 -20.17 -17.28
CA THR A 216 12.53 -19.50 -18.54
C THR A 216 11.02 -19.46 -18.68
N GLU A 217 10.36 -20.59 -18.43
CA GLU A 217 8.91 -20.73 -18.38
C GLU A 217 8.28 -19.73 -17.40
N ALA A 218 8.86 -19.65 -16.18
CA ALA A 218 8.38 -18.76 -15.14
C ALA A 218 8.49 -17.27 -15.51
N PHE A 219 9.61 -16.87 -16.12
CA PHE A 219 9.80 -15.50 -16.60
C PHE A 219 8.81 -15.15 -17.72
N ILE A 220 8.64 -16.04 -18.71
CA ILE A 220 7.71 -15.82 -19.82
C ILE A 220 6.30 -15.60 -19.29
N MET A 221 5.79 -16.52 -18.45
CA MET A 221 4.43 -16.40 -17.94
C MET A 221 4.23 -15.21 -17.01
N THR A 222 5.20 -14.92 -16.15
CA THR A 222 5.10 -13.79 -15.23
C THR A 222 5.07 -12.46 -15.99
N ILE A 223 5.91 -12.32 -17.03
CA ILE A 223 5.94 -11.12 -17.89
C ILE A 223 4.66 -11.01 -18.72
N LEU A 224 4.16 -12.11 -19.29
CA LEU A 224 2.90 -12.09 -20.06
C LEU A 224 1.72 -11.65 -19.18
N MET A 225 1.65 -12.13 -17.95
CA MET A 225 0.58 -11.72 -17.02
C MET A 225 0.74 -10.28 -16.54
N GLU A 226 1.97 -9.79 -16.39
CA GLU A 226 2.24 -8.38 -16.12
C GLU A 226 1.78 -7.49 -17.28
N LEU A 227 2.10 -7.88 -18.52
CA LEU A 227 1.68 -7.18 -19.74
C LEU A 227 0.14 -7.17 -19.87
N LEU A 228 -0.50 -8.31 -19.62
CA LEU A 228 -1.95 -8.43 -19.65
C LEU A 228 -2.59 -7.50 -18.62
N ARG A 229 -2.05 -7.45 -17.39
CA ARG A 229 -2.58 -6.57 -16.36
C ARG A 229 -2.41 -5.10 -16.71
N GLU A 230 -1.23 -4.71 -17.17
CA GLU A 230 -0.94 -3.32 -17.58
C GLU A 230 -1.85 -2.87 -18.74
N ALA A 231 -2.19 -3.80 -19.65
CA ALA A 231 -3.19 -3.55 -20.68
C ALA A 231 -4.60 -3.41 -20.09
N SER A 232 -4.99 -4.29 -19.16
CA SER A 232 -6.34 -4.29 -18.57
C SER A 232 -6.68 -3.02 -17.79
N ILE A 233 -5.71 -2.42 -17.07
CA ILE A 233 -5.94 -1.23 -16.25
C ILE A 233 -6.08 0.06 -17.08
N ARG A 234 -5.65 0.04 -18.35
CA ARG A 234 -5.73 1.18 -19.27
C ARG A 234 -7.01 1.21 -20.09
N LEU A 235 -7.80 0.13 -20.02
CA LEU A 235 -9.05 -0.01 -20.73
C LEU A 235 -10.22 0.41 -19.83
N PRO A 236 -11.31 0.97 -20.39
CA PRO A 236 -12.53 1.26 -19.62
C PRO A 236 -13.07 0.02 -18.92
N ASP A 237 -13.60 0.14 -17.69
CA ASP A 237 -13.97 -0.98 -16.82
C ASP A 237 -14.75 -2.14 -17.49
N PRO A 238 -15.77 -1.89 -18.34
CA PRO A 238 -16.53 -2.98 -18.99
C PRO A 238 -15.66 -3.78 -19.99
N VAL A 239 -14.71 -3.10 -20.63
CA VAL A 239 -13.81 -3.70 -21.62
C VAL A 239 -12.59 -4.32 -20.93
N GLY A 240 -12.05 -3.65 -19.89
CA GLY A 240 -10.88 -4.11 -19.13
C GLY A 240 -11.12 -5.44 -18.41
N SER A 241 -12.28 -5.61 -17.77
CA SER A 241 -12.67 -6.88 -17.14
C SER A 241 -12.82 -8.01 -18.15
N THR A 242 -13.48 -7.75 -19.29
CA THR A 242 -13.66 -8.73 -20.36
C THR A 242 -12.32 -9.15 -20.97
N ILE A 243 -11.47 -8.19 -21.34
CA ILE A 243 -10.13 -8.46 -21.90
C ILE A 243 -9.22 -9.11 -20.86
N GLY A 244 -9.34 -8.77 -19.58
CA GLY A 244 -8.60 -9.44 -18.50
C GLY A 244 -8.94 -10.92 -18.41
N ILE A 245 -10.24 -11.28 -18.42
CA ILE A 245 -10.69 -12.67 -18.35
C ILE A 245 -10.29 -13.44 -19.62
N VAL A 246 -10.66 -12.90 -20.78
CA VAL A 246 -10.39 -13.54 -22.08
C VAL A 246 -8.89 -13.65 -22.32
N GLY A 247 -8.13 -12.60 -22.02
CA GLY A 247 -6.68 -12.59 -22.17
C GLY A 247 -5.99 -13.57 -21.23
N ALA A 248 -6.39 -13.66 -19.96
CA ALA A 248 -5.79 -14.60 -19.02
C ALA A 248 -6.07 -16.05 -19.41
N LEU A 249 -7.31 -16.35 -19.83
CA LEU A 249 -7.70 -17.67 -20.29
C LEU A 249 -6.98 -18.06 -21.57
N ILE A 250 -7.00 -17.21 -22.60
CA ILE A 250 -6.35 -17.48 -23.88
C ILE A 250 -4.84 -17.60 -23.72
N VAL A 251 -4.20 -16.71 -22.96
CA VAL A 251 -2.75 -16.79 -22.72
C VAL A 251 -2.41 -18.07 -21.99
N GLY A 252 -3.16 -18.45 -20.94
CA GLY A 252 -2.93 -19.70 -20.21
C GLY A 252 -3.15 -20.95 -21.06
N GLU A 253 -4.28 -21.04 -21.74
CA GLU A 253 -4.65 -22.20 -22.56
C GLU A 253 -3.76 -22.34 -23.79
N ALA A 254 -3.44 -21.24 -24.48
CA ALA A 254 -2.53 -21.26 -25.61
C ALA A 254 -1.10 -21.59 -25.19
N ALA A 255 -0.62 -21.07 -24.05
CA ALA A 255 0.72 -21.39 -23.55
C ALA A 255 0.87 -22.87 -23.19
N VAL A 256 -0.18 -23.49 -22.62
CA VAL A 256 -0.22 -24.92 -22.30
C VAL A 256 -0.36 -25.76 -23.57
N SER A 257 -1.27 -25.40 -24.47
CA SER A 257 -1.53 -26.15 -25.71
C SER A 257 -0.33 -26.12 -26.66
N ALA A 258 0.38 -24.98 -26.73
CA ALA A 258 1.63 -24.84 -27.46
C ALA A 258 2.81 -25.54 -26.77
N SER A 259 2.60 -26.15 -25.59
CA SER A 259 3.64 -26.76 -24.75
C SER A 259 4.81 -25.82 -24.44
N ILE A 260 4.58 -24.51 -24.46
CA ILE A 260 5.58 -23.50 -24.07
C ILE A 260 5.70 -23.48 -22.54
N VAL A 261 4.60 -23.79 -21.86
CA VAL A 261 4.44 -23.69 -20.42
C VAL A 261 3.70 -24.91 -19.89
N SER A 262 4.12 -25.40 -18.74
CA SER A 262 3.47 -26.48 -18.01
C SER A 262 2.16 -26.02 -17.37
N PRO A 263 1.15 -26.92 -17.27
CA PRO A 263 -0.10 -26.61 -16.55
C PRO A 263 0.13 -26.13 -15.11
N PHE A 264 1.18 -26.63 -14.45
CA PHE A 264 1.51 -26.25 -13.08
C PHE A 264 1.99 -24.81 -12.96
N MET A 265 2.79 -24.32 -13.91
CA MET A 265 3.21 -22.92 -13.90
C MET A 265 2.01 -21.99 -14.11
N VAL A 266 1.03 -22.38 -14.93
CA VAL A 266 -0.21 -21.59 -15.08
C VAL A 266 -0.93 -21.45 -13.73
N ILE A 267 -1.04 -22.52 -12.95
CA ILE A 267 -1.62 -22.49 -11.60
C ILE A 267 -0.83 -21.55 -10.68
N VAL A 268 0.50 -21.62 -10.72
CA VAL A 268 1.39 -20.77 -9.91
C VAL A 268 1.17 -19.30 -10.24
N VAL A 269 1.16 -18.93 -11.51
CA VAL A 269 0.99 -17.54 -11.93
C VAL A 269 -0.44 -17.04 -11.70
N ALA A 270 -1.45 -17.88 -11.88
CA ALA A 270 -2.84 -17.53 -11.55
C ALA A 270 -2.97 -17.25 -10.03
N THR A 271 -2.38 -18.09 -9.19
CA THR A 271 -2.38 -17.91 -7.74
C THR A 271 -1.63 -16.63 -7.33
N ASP A 272 -0.45 -16.39 -7.91
CA ASP A 272 0.33 -15.15 -7.72
C ASP A 272 -0.47 -13.90 -8.12
N THR A 273 -1.17 -13.96 -9.26
CA THR A 273 -1.98 -12.85 -9.77
C THR A 273 -3.17 -12.54 -8.84
N ILE A 274 -3.89 -13.57 -8.40
CA ILE A 274 -5.00 -13.42 -7.43
C ILE A 274 -4.49 -12.87 -6.09
N ALA A 275 -3.35 -13.38 -5.60
CA ALA A 275 -2.74 -12.90 -4.38
C ALA A 275 -2.33 -11.41 -4.49
N SER A 276 -1.80 -10.99 -5.63
CA SER A 276 -1.47 -9.58 -5.87
C SER A 276 -2.69 -8.65 -5.84
N PHE A 277 -3.89 -9.11 -6.21
CA PHE A 277 -5.11 -8.31 -6.16
C PHE A 277 -5.69 -8.16 -4.75
N ALA A 278 -5.30 -9.03 -3.82
CA ALA A 278 -5.72 -8.89 -2.42
C ALA A 278 -5.03 -7.71 -1.70
N ILE A 279 -3.95 -7.15 -2.26
CA ILE A 279 -3.21 -6.03 -1.66
C ILE A 279 -4.05 -4.75 -1.83
N PRO A 280 -4.44 -4.07 -0.74
CA PRO A 280 -5.43 -2.99 -0.77
C PRO A 280 -4.91 -1.68 -1.37
N ASN A 281 -3.60 -1.47 -1.39
CA ASN A 281 -2.98 -0.26 -1.91
C ASN A 281 -2.20 -0.55 -3.19
N TYR A 282 -2.54 0.17 -4.27
CA TYR A 282 -1.94 -0.03 -5.58
C TYR A 282 -0.43 0.22 -5.63
N SER A 283 0.05 1.31 -5.03
CA SER A 283 1.49 1.66 -5.00
C SER A 283 2.31 0.58 -4.28
N THR A 284 1.78 0.04 -3.19
CA THR A 284 2.44 -1.07 -2.47
C THR A 284 2.38 -2.38 -3.24
N ALA A 285 1.26 -2.65 -3.92
CA ALA A 285 1.16 -3.83 -4.78
C ALA A 285 2.23 -3.80 -5.87
N ILE A 286 2.46 -2.66 -6.53
CA ILE A 286 3.56 -2.52 -7.51
C ILE A 286 4.92 -2.82 -6.87
N ALA A 287 5.19 -2.29 -5.67
CA ALA A 287 6.46 -2.51 -4.99
C ALA A 287 6.77 -4.00 -4.78
N PHE A 288 5.81 -4.77 -4.25
CA PHE A 288 5.98 -6.21 -4.05
C PHE A 288 6.14 -6.99 -5.37
N ARG A 289 5.47 -6.53 -6.43
CA ARG A 289 5.60 -7.15 -7.77
C ARG A 289 6.97 -6.92 -8.38
N LEU A 290 7.55 -5.74 -8.20
CA LEU A 290 8.92 -5.47 -8.66
C LEU A 290 9.93 -6.32 -7.90
N VAL A 291 9.76 -6.49 -6.59
CA VAL A 291 10.66 -7.30 -5.73
C VAL A 291 10.68 -8.78 -6.12
N LYS A 292 9.58 -9.30 -6.67
CA LYS A 292 9.50 -10.69 -7.16
C LYS A 292 10.57 -11.00 -8.22
N TYR A 293 10.87 -10.09 -9.14
CA TYR A 293 11.82 -10.37 -10.24
C TYR A 293 13.27 -10.57 -9.74
N PRO A 294 13.84 -9.70 -8.89
CA PRO A 294 15.11 -9.97 -8.21
C PRO A 294 15.13 -11.31 -7.47
N LEU A 295 14.05 -11.68 -6.78
CA LEU A 295 13.95 -12.98 -6.10
C LEU A 295 13.98 -14.15 -7.08
N MET A 296 13.29 -14.05 -8.23
CA MET A 296 13.34 -15.06 -9.29
C MET A 296 14.75 -15.19 -9.89
N ILE A 297 15.45 -14.07 -10.08
CA ILE A 297 16.83 -14.06 -10.59
C ILE A 297 17.76 -14.78 -9.61
N LEU A 298 17.69 -14.42 -8.32
CA LEU A 298 18.50 -15.07 -7.28
C LEU A 298 18.17 -16.56 -7.15
N ALA A 299 16.89 -16.93 -7.23
CA ALA A 299 16.45 -18.32 -7.25
C ALA A 299 16.95 -19.09 -8.48
N THR A 300 17.10 -18.43 -9.63
CA THR A 300 17.64 -19.05 -10.85
C THR A 300 19.15 -19.31 -10.75
N ILE A 301 19.89 -18.46 -10.02
CA ILE A 301 21.35 -18.61 -9.89
C ILE A 301 21.72 -19.57 -8.76
N PHE A 302 21.05 -19.45 -7.60
CA PHE A 302 21.44 -20.14 -6.37
C PHE A 302 20.35 -21.08 -5.82
N GLY A 303 19.25 -21.29 -6.54
CA GLY A 303 18.13 -22.10 -6.07
C GLY A 303 17.51 -21.56 -4.78
N LEU A 304 17.13 -22.48 -3.88
CA LEU A 304 16.48 -22.13 -2.61
C LEU A 304 17.36 -21.23 -1.73
N TYR A 305 18.67 -21.40 -1.76
CA TYR A 305 19.61 -20.53 -1.04
C TYR A 305 19.52 -19.08 -1.55
N GLY A 306 19.39 -18.89 -2.86
CA GLY A 306 19.20 -17.57 -3.48
C GLY A 306 17.91 -16.88 -3.04
N LEU A 307 16.82 -17.64 -2.93
CA LEU A 307 15.55 -17.12 -2.42
C LEU A 307 15.69 -16.63 -0.98
N VAL A 308 16.31 -17.43 -0.10
CA VAL A 308 16.53 -17.05 1.32
C VAL A 308 17.44 -15.82 1.41
N LEU A 309 18.53 -15.80 0.64
CA LEU A 309 19.45 -14.67 0.58
C LEU A 309 18.76 -13.39 0.08
N GLY A 310 17.90 -13.50 -0.93
CA GLY A 310 17.09 -12.39 -1.43
C GLY A 310 16.12 -11.85 -0.38
N LEU A 311 15.48 -12.71 0.40
CA LEU A 311 14.61 -12.31 1.51
C LEU A 311 15.40 -11.61 2.63
N ILE A 312 16.64 -12.05 2.91
CA ILE A 312 17.52 -11.40 3.87
C ILE A 312 17.91 -9.99 3.39
N ILE A 313 18.34 -9.86 2.13
CA ILE A 313 18.67 -8.55 1.53
C ILE A 313 17.47 -7.62 1.59
N LEU A 314 16.28 -8.11 1.22
CA LEU A 314 15.05 -7.34 1.29
C LEU A 314 14.74 -6.89 2.73
N SER A 315 14.92 -7.78 3.71
CA SER A 315 14.70 -7.46 5.12
C SER A 315 15.66 -6.38 5.62
N ILE A 316 16.94 -6.45 5.24
CA ILE A 316 17.95 -5.44 5.57
C ILE A 316 17.57 -4.10 4.93
N HIS A 317 17.17 -4.09 3.66
CA HIS A 317 16.73 -2.88 2.97
C HIS A 317 15.55 -2.23 3.69
N LEU A 318 14.49 -3.00 3.98
CA LEU A 318 13.31 -2.50 4.70
C LEU A 318 13.66 -1.99 6.12
N ALA A 319 14.61 -2.62 6.80
CA ALA A 319 15.07 -2.18 8.12
C ALA A 319 15.87 -0.87 8.08
N GLY A 320 16.57 -0.60 6.98
CA GLY A 320 17.29 0.65 6.74
C GLY A 320 16.38 1.83 6.37
N LEU A 321 15.19 1.56 5.81
CA LEU A 321 14.25 2.59 5.37
C LEU A 321 13.65 3.37 6.56
N LYS A 322 13.49 4.67 6.34
CA LYS A 322 12.79 5.60 7.23
C LYS A 322 11.76 6.39 6.42
N SER A 323 10.71 6.83 7.11
CA SER A 323 9.70 7.77 6.60
C SER A 323 9.62 8.92 7.61
N PHE A 324 10.18 10.08 7.26
CA PHE A 324 10.22 11.30 8.08
C PHE A 324 10.71 11.02 9.51
N GLY A 325 11.88 10.37 9.59
CA GLY A 325 12.55 10.02 10.84
C GLY A 325 11.98 8.79 11.58
N ILE A 326 10.87 8.20 11.13
CA ILE A 326 10.31 6.96 11.71
C ILE A 326 10.80 5.73 10.94
N PRO A 327 11.32 4.68 11.61
CA PRO A 327 11.72 3.45 10.93
C PRO A 327 10.54 2.76 10.23
N TYR A 328 10.71 2.40 8.97
CA TYR A 328 9.63 1.91 8.10
C TYR A 328 9.06 0.56 8.54
N LEU A 329 9.90 -0.33 9.11
CA LEU A 329 9.50 -1.63 9.67
C LEU A 329 8.83 -1.54 11.04
N THR A 330 8.62 -0.35 11.60
CA THR A 330 7.91 -0.21 12.87
C THR A 330 6.47 -0.71 12.73
N PRO A 331 5.93 -1.55 13.64
CA PRO A 331 6.46 -1.98 14.94
C PRO A 331 7.16 -3.35 14.97
N MET A 332 7.46 -3.94 13.82
CA MET A 332 8.23 -5.19 13.73
C MET A 332 9.70 -4.97 14.10
N ALA A 333 10.31 -3.89 13.57
CA ALA A 333 11.66 -3.47 13.90
C ALA A 333 11.73 -1.92 13.97
N PRO A 334 11.96 -1.31 15.15
CA PRO A 334 12.17 -1.94 16.47
C PRO A 334 10.89 -2.62 16.98
N SER A 335 11.05 -3.79 17.60
CA SER A 335 9.93 -4.59 18.10
C SER A 335 9.20 -3.87 19.24
N ARG A 336 7.96 -3.45 18.99
CA ARG A 336 7.09 -2.83 20.02
C ARG A 336 5.84 -3.68 20.20
N LEU A 337 5.84 -4.50 21.26
CA LEU A 337 4.78 -5.48 21.53
C LEU A 337 3.38 -4.86 21.65
N GLY A 338 3.27 -3.61 22.12
CA GLY A 338 1.99 -2.90 22.19
C GLY A 338 1.40 -2.58 20.81
N ASP A 339 2.21 -2.06 19.89
CA ASP A 339 1.80 -1.69 18.52
C ASP A 339 1.67 -2.94 17.61
N LEU A 340 2.38 -4.04 17.93
CA LEU A 340 2.30 -5.31 17.18
C LEU A 340 0.91 -5.96 17.26
N GLN A 341 0.17 -5.73 18.35
CA GLN A 341 -1.16 -6.32 18.54
C GLN A 341 -2.14 -5.92 17.44
N ASP A 342 -2.02 -4.70 16.89
CA ASP A 342 -2.87 -4.20 15.79
C ASP A 342 -2.22 -4.35 14.41
N THR A 343 -1.05 -5.01 14.33
CA THR A 343 -0.35 -5.20 13.04
C THR A 343 -0.86 -6.44 12.31
N VAL A 344 -0.91 -7.60 12.97
CA VAL A 344 -1.28 -8.89 12.33
C VAL A 344 -2.73 -9.26 12.59
N LEU A 345 -3.18 -9.15 13.83
CA LEU A 345 -4.58 -9.36 14.21
C LEU A 345 -5.21 -8.01 14.51
N ARG A 346 -6.53 -7.89 14.42
CA ARG A 346 -7.24 -6.67 14.80
C ARG A 346 -7.87 -6.88 16.18
N PRO A 347 -7.34 -6.26 17.25
CA PRO A 347 -7.98 -6.32 18.55
C PRO A 347 -9.30 -5.54 18.53
N PRO A 348 -10.24 -5.82 19.44
CA PRO A 348 -11.48 -5.08 19.51
C PRO A 348 -11.21 -3.61 19.86
N ILE A 349 -12.03 -2.70 19.32
CA ILE A 349 -11.82 -1.24 19.43
C ILE A 349 -11.67 -0.77 20.89
N TRP A 350 -12.42 -1.36 21.83
CA TRP A 350 -12.34 -1.01 23.26
C TRP A 350 -11.00 -1.37 23.92
N SER A 351 -10.24 -2.28 23.33
CA SER A 351 -8.89 -2.64 23.78
C SER A 351 -7.81 -1.68 23.26
N LEU A 352 -8.09 -0.92 22.19
CA LEU A 352 -7.16 0.04 21.59
C LEU A 352 -7.13 1.36 22.37
N ARG A 353 -6.64 1.31 23.61
CA ARG A 353 -6.62 2.47 24.52
C ARG A 353 -5.54 3.49 24.22
N LYS A 354 -4.45 3.09 23.59
CA LYS A 354 -3.31 3.95 23.28
C LYS A 354 -3.23 4.24 21.79
N ARG A 355 -2.69 5.41 21.45
CA ARG A 355 -2.25 5.75 20.10
C ARG A 355 -0.89 5.09 19.81
N PRO A 356 -0.52 4.91 18.53
CA PRO A 356 0.74 4.25 18.19
C PRO A 356 1.95 5.00 18.78
N GLU A 357 2.76 4.29 19.58
CA GLU A 357 3.85 4.91 20.35
C GLU A 357 5.00 5.41 19.46
N HIS A 358 5.15 4.83 18.28
CA HIS A 358 6.21 5.20 17.33
C HIS A 358 6.05 6.61 16.75
N LEU A 359 4.82 7.14 16.72
CA LEU A 359 4.54 8.50 16.29
C LEU A 359 4.99 9.57 17.31
N ARG A 360 5.30 9.17 18.56
CA ARG A 360 5.64 10.07 19.68
C ARG A 360 4.65 11.23 19.79
N THR A 361 3.36 10.89 19.83
CA THR A 361 2.28 11.89 19.96
C THR A 361 2.29 12.50 21.35
N LYS A 362 1.82 13.75 21.46
CA LYS A 362 1.77 14.45 22.75
C LYS A 362 0.71 13.90 23.70
N ASN A 363 -0.37 13.34 23.14
CA ASN A 363 -1.42 12.67 23.90
C ASN A 363 -1.46 11.20 23.47
N GLU A 364 -1.05 10.32 24.37
CA GLU A 364 -0.96 8.88 24.12
C GLU A 364 -2.32 8.15 24.25
N LYS A 365 -3.28 8.69 25.02
CA LYS A 365 -4.55 8.01 25.31
C LYS A 365 -5.61 8.30 24.23
N ARG A 366 -6.15 7.25 23.60
CA ARG A 366 -7.25 7.33 22.63
C ARG A 366 -8.62 7.45 23.31
N PHE A 367 -8.82 6.74 24.42
CA PHE A 367 -10.00 6.88 25.27
C PHE A 367 -9.61 7.61 26.55
N SER A 368 -10.36 8.65 26.94
CA SER A 368 -10.32 9.14 28.31
C SER A 368 -10.93 8.06 29.21
N SER A 369 -10.23 7.67 30.28
CA SER A 369 -10.87 6.89 31.32
C SER A 369 -11.96 7.75 31.93
N THR A 370 -13.14 7.19 32.13
CA THR A 370 -14.25 7.82 32.85
C THR A 370 -13.76 8.22 34.24
N GLY A 371 -13.33 9.47 34.42
CA GLY A 371 -12.78 9.97 35.70
C GLY A 371 -11.56 10.89 35.63
N ASP A 372 -10.86 11.02 34.49
CA ASP A 372 -9.84 12.07 34.35
C ASP A 372 -10.55 13.35 33.85
N ASP A 373 -10.78 14.30 34.76
CA ASP A 373 -11.21 15.67 34.45
C ASP A 373 -10.12 16.31 33.58
N ASP A 374 -10.25 16.19 32.27
CA ASP A 374 -9.52 17.02 31.32
C ASP A 374 -9.94 18.46 31.58
N GLY A 375 -9.04 19.24 32.22
CA GLY A 375 -9.19 20.61 32.70
C GLY A 375 -9.51 21.69 31.65
N TYR A 376 -10.35 21.38 30.67
CA TYR A 376 -11.15 22.36 29.97
C TYR A 376 -12.24 22.83 30.92
N GLU A 377 -11.93 23.90 31.66
CA GLU A 377 -12.94 24.74 32.31
C GLU A 377 -14.08 24.98 31.32
N ARG A 378 -15.23 24.34 31.59
CA ARG A 378 -16.48 24.72 30.97
C ARG A 378 -16.82 26.11 31.51
N THR A 379 -16.38 27.15 30.83
CA THR A 379 -16.95 28.48 30.99
C THR A 379 -18.44 28.36 30.69
N ARG A 380 -19.23 28.58 31.74
CA ARG A 380 -20.69 28.59 31.75
C ARG A 380 -21.28 29.63 30.82
#